data_AF-A0A7L1UV85-F1
#
_entry.id   AF-A0A7L1UV85-F1
#
_cell.length_a   1.000
_cell.length_b   1.000
_cell.length_c   1.000
_cell.angle_alpha   90.00
_cell.angle_beta   90.00
_cell.angle_gamma   90.00
#
_symmetry.space_group_name_H-M   'P 1'
#
loop_
_entity.id
_entity.type
_entity.pdbx_description
1 polymer ?
#
loop_
_entity_poly.entity_id
_entity_poly.type
_entity_poly.pdbx_seq_one_letter_code
_entity_poly.pdbx_strand_id
1 'polypeptide(L)'
;PQLLEPPELTDPRRTWISFVHRPDDGSGSKRRCKGKDKRLRGLVGPPGPPGPQGPPGAPGPEVTREILLQEFKEILKEAMELRAAQPSPGSPVLLALEESPARRLDQAFHCQLKGQVLVDKKTLVELQNFQQPLAKGSFLRGSGLDLATGRFTAPVGGIYQFSANVHIDHSELRSRAALRARDAVRVLICIESLCHRHTSLEVIAGLESNSKIFTIYVHGLLQLQ
;
A
#
# COMPACT_ATOMS: atom_id res chain seq x y z
N PRO A 1 -16.51 19.53 40.72
CA PRO A 1 -16.18 18.66 39.56
C PRO A 1 -15.71 19.52 38.39
N GLN A 2 -14.39 19.55 38.18
CA GLN A 2 -13.72 20.36 37.16
C GLN A 2 -14.04 19.81 35.77
N LEU A 3 -14.45 20.69 34.85
CA LEU A 3 -14.66 20.41 33.44
C LEU A 3 -13.30 20.18 32.77
N LEU A 4 -13.10 18.98 32.20
CA LEU A 4 -11.95 18.69 31.34
C LEU A 4 -12.08 19.46 30.02
N GLU A 5 -11.11 20.30 29.71
CA GLU A 5 -10.96 20.89 28.37
C GLU A 5 -10.48 19.83 27.36
N PRO A 6 -10.95 19.88 26.10
CA PRO A 6 -10.51 18.98 25.04
C PRO A 6 -9.07 19.30 24.61
N PRO A 7 -8.29 18.30 24.13
CA PRO A 7 -6.92 18.53 23.67
C PRO A 7 -6.91 19.47 22.47
N GLU A 8 -6.13 20.56 22.55
CA GLU A 8 -5.96 21.53 21.48
C GLU A 8 -5.51 20.85 20.18
N LEU A 9 -6.40 20.88 19.18
CA LEU A 9 -6.11 20.43 17.83
C LEU A 9 -5.04 21.35 17.23
N THR A 10 -3.81 20.86 17.15
CA THR A 10 -2.67 21.64 16.65
C THR A 10 -2.88 21.97 15.17
N ASP A 11 -2.94 23.27 14.83
CA ASP A 11 -3.11 23.75 13.45
C ASP A 11 -1.96 23.27 12.53
N PRO A 12 -2.23 22.40 11.55
CA PRO A 12 -1.20 21.81 10.69
C PRO A 12 -0.43 22.84 9.87
N ARG A 13 -1.04 24.01 9.58
CA ARG A 13 -0.37 25.10 8.87
C ARG A 13 0.70 25.76 9.73
N ARG A 14 0.45 25.92 11.03
CA ARG A 14 1.43 26.45 11.99
C ARG A 14 2.59 25.47 12.20
N THR A 15 2.30 24.17 12.28
CA THR A 15 3.34 23.14 12.40
C THR A 15 4.25 23.12 11.17
N TRP A 16 3.68 23.26 9.98
CA TRP A 16 4.44 23.33 8.72
C TRP A 16 5.35 24.57 8.65
N ILE A 17 4.84 25.75 8.99
CA ILE A 17 5.64 26.98 9.00
C ILE A 17 6.80 26.86 10.01
N SER A 18 6.58 26.26 11.18
CA SER A 18 7.62 26.03 12.18
C SER A 18 8.69 25.04 11.70
N PHE A 19 8.32 24.05 10.89
CA PHE A 19 9.27 23.13 10.26
C PHE A 19 10.13 23.82 9.20
N VAL A 20 9.53 24.63 8.32
CA VAL A 20 10.24 25.33 7.25
C VAL A 20 11.17 26.41 7.78
N HIS A 21 10.83 27.04 8.90
CA HIS A 21 11.62 28.11 9.52
C HIS A 21 12.51 27.62 10.66
N ARG A 22 12.75 26.31 10.78
CA ARG A 22 13.75 25.82 11.74
C ARG A 22 15.12 26.36 11.33
N PRO A 23 15.80 27.15 12.18
CA PRO A 23 17.19 27.51 11.93
C PRO A 23 18.02 26.22 11.98
N ASP A 24 18.99 26.12 11.07
CA ASP A 24 19.90 24.99 10.97
C ASP A 24 20.92 25.09 12.12
N ASP A 25 20.47 24.77 13.34
CA ASP A 25 21.34 24.69 14.51
C ASP A 25 22.21 23.44 14.41
N GLY A 26 23.31 23.60 13.69
CA GLY A 26 24.44 22.68 13.70
C GLY A 26 25.06 22.60 15.09
N SER A 27 24.55 21.72 15.95
CA SER A 27 25.33 21.15 17.06
C SER A 27 24.76 19.83 17.61
N GLY A 28 25.56 18.76 17.50
CA GLY A 28 25.66 17.68 18.49
C GLY A 28 24.49 16.70 18.72
N SER A 29 24.54 15.52 18.06
CA SER A 29 24.54 14.17 18.70
C SER A 29 24.09 13.05 17.75
N LYS A 30 24.92 12.70 16.75
CA LYS A 30 24.74 11.42 16.03
C LYS A 30 25.13 10.26 16.96
N ARG A 31 24.13 9.67 17.64
CA ARG A 31 24.25 8.33 18.26
C ARG A 31 24.54 7.31 17.15
N ARG A 32 25.82 6.96 16.99
CA ARG A 32 26.26 5.86 16.11
C ARG A 32 25.82 4.52 16.71
N CYS A 33 24.83 3.88 16.11
CA CYS A 33 24.56 2.45 16.33
C CYS A 33 25.74 1.63 15.78
N LYS A 34 26.48 0.94 16.66
CA LYS A 34 27.55 0.01 16.27
C LYS A 34 26.93 -1.29 15.73
N GLY A 35 26.80 -1.39 14.41
CA GLY A 35 26.62 -2.66 13.71
C GLY A 35 27.98 -3.38 13.60
N LYS A 36 28.07 -4.59 14.14
CA LYS A 36 29.29 -5.39 14.21
C LYS A 36 29.34 -6.34 13.00
N ASP A 37 29.79 -5.85 11.86
CA ASP A 37 29.90 -6.67 10.65
C ASP A 37 31.31 -7.27 10.53
N LYS A 38 31.40 -8.60 10.69
CA LYS A 38 32.61 -9.38 10.44
C LYS A 38 32.78 -9.51 8.93
N ARG A 39 33.70 -8.76 8.32
CA ARG A 39 34.20 -9.06 6.98
C ARG A 39 35.72 -9.25 6.98
N LEU A 40 36.10 -10.12 6.05
CA LEU A 40 37.27 -10.98 6.04
C LEU A 40 38.57 -10.22 5.79
N ARG A 41 39.69 -10.81 6.22
CA ARG A 41 41.06 -10.35 5.96
C ARG A 41 41.29 -10.18 4.46
N GLY A 42 41.29 -8.93 4.00
CA GLY A 42 41.97 -8.49 2.79
C GLY A 42 42.94 -7.39 3.21
N LEU A 43 44.17 -7.45 2.73
CA LEU A 43 45.20 -6.44 2.99
C LEU A 43 44.72 -5.10 2.41
N VAL A 44 44.14 -4.24 3.26
CA VAL A 44 43.79 -2.87 2.89
C VAL A 44 45.10 -2.08 2.95
N GLY A 45 45.67 -1.79 1.78
CA GLY A 45 46.75 -0.83 1.66
C GLY A 45 46.33 0.54 2.21
N PRO A 46 47.29 1.42 2.53
CA PRO A 46 46.97 2.75 3.04
C PRO A 46 45.98 3.44 2.09
N PRO A 47 44.99 4.19 2.62
CA PRO A 47 44.08 4.97 1.80
C PRO A 47 44.90 5.83 0.84
N GLY A 48 44.58 5.74 -0.46
CA GLY A 48 45.24 6.53 -1.48
C GLY A 48 45.13 8.03 -1.16
N PRO A 49 46.09 8.85 -1.60
CA PRO A 49 46.03 10.29 -1.38
C PRO A 49 44.71 10.85 -1.94
N PRO A 50 44.14 11.90 -1.31
CA PRO A 50 42.99 12.61 -1.87
C PRO A 50 43.27 12.97 -3.33
N GLY A 51 42.33 12.62 -4.22
CA GLY A 51 42.45 13.00 -5.62
C GLY A 51 42.59 14.53 -5.76
N PRO A 52 43.28 15.03 -6.80
CA PRO A 52 43.37 16.46 -7.04
C PRO A 52 41.97 17.07 -7.12
N GLN A 53 41.81 18.27 -6.55
CA GLN A 53 40.56 18.99 -6.62
C GLN A 53 40.17 19.19 -8.10
N GLY A 54 38.94 18.82 -8.45
CA GLY A 54 38.43 19.00 -9.81
C GLY A 54 38.46 20.49 -10.20
N PRO A 55 38.57 20.80 -11.51
CA PRO A 55 38.55 22.18 -11.98
C PRO A 55 37.28 22.90 -11.49
N PRO A 56 37.35 24.21 -11.22
CA PRO A 56 36.18 25.00 -10.86
C PRO A 56 35.04 24.77 -11.87
N GLY A 57 33.84 24.49 -11.37
CA GLY A 57 32.66 24.31 -12.20
C GLY A 57 32.37 25.57 -13.02
N ALA A 58 31.87 25.40 -14.24
CA ALA A 58 31.47 26.52 -15.08
C ALA A 58 30.48 27.43 -14.32
N PRO A 59 30.57 28.77 -14.45
CA PRO A 59 29.63 29.67 -13.82
C PRO A 59 28.20 29.31 -14.26
N GLY A 60 27.31 29.13 -13.29
CA GLY A 60 25.91 28.85 -13.55
C GLY A 60 25.27 30.00 -14.32
N PRO A 61 24.26 29.73 -15.18
CA PRO A 61 23.59 30.79 -15.93
C PRO A 61 23.05 31.85 -14.96
N GLU A 62 23.37 33.12 -15.22
CA GLU A 62 22.88 34.27 -14.45
C GLU A 62 21.39 34.46 -14.75
N VAL A 63 20.55 33.69 -14.07
CA VAL A 63 19.10 33.79 -14.17
C VAL A 63 18.66 34.95 -13.27
N THR A 64 18.52 36.14 -13.85
CA THR A 64 17.97 37.29 -13.13
C THR A 64 16.46 37.15 -12.94
N ARG A 65 15.93 37.78 -11.89
CA ARG A 65 14.49 37.73 -11.56
C ARG A 65 13.64 38.26 -12.71
N GLU A 66 14.18 39.22 -13.44
CA GLU A 66 13.55 39.88 -14.58
C GLU A 66 13.35 38.91 -15.74
N ILE A 67 14.33 38.05 -16.02
CA ILE A 67 14.25 37.01 -17.07
C ILE A 67 13.18 35.99 -16.71
N LEU A 68 13.14 35.50 -15.47
CA LEU A 68 12.11 34.55 -15.02
C LEU A 68 10.70 35.13 -15.08
N LEU A 69 10.53 36.39 -14.71
CA LEU A 69 9.24 37.06 -14.78
C LEU A 69 8.80 37.30 -16.23
N GLN A 70 9.76 37.49 -17.14
CA GLN A 70 9.47 37.64 -18.56
C GLN A 70 9.03 36.31 -19.17
N GLU A 71 9.73 35.21 -18.89
CA GLU A 71 9.33 33.86 -19.30
C GLU A 71 7.95 33.48 -18.74
N PHE A 72 7.69 33.78 -17.47
CA PHE A 72 6.39 33.52 -16.85
C PHE A 72 5.25 34.30 -17.53
N LYS A 73 5.49 35.56 -17.92
CA LYS A 73 4.50 36.37 -18.66
C LYS A 73 4.21 35.79 -20.05
N GLU A 74 5.23 35.26 -20.72
CA GLU A 74 5.05 34.61 -22.03
C GLU A 74 4.23 33.33 -21.91
N ILE A 75 4.51 32.49 -20.90
CA ILE A 75 3.74 31.28 -20.61
C ILE A 75 2.28 31.62 -20.31
N LEU A 76 2.02 32.66 -19.51
CA LEU A 76 0.66 33.12 -19.23
C LEU A 76 -0.05 33.61 -20.49
N LYS A 77 0.66 34.36 -21.35
CA LYS A 77 0.11 34.87 -22.61
C LYS A 77 -0.29 33.72 -23.54
N GLU A 78 0.57 32.73 -23.71
CA GLU A 78 0.29 31.53 -24.51
C GLU A 78 -0.92 30.75 -23.96
N ALA A 79 -0.98 30.54 -22.64
CA ALA A 79 -2.10 29.84 -22.00
C ALA A 79 -3.44 30.60 -22.15
N MET A 80 -3.41 31.93 -22.15
CA MET A 80 -4.58 32.78 -22.36
C MET A 80 -5.07 32.70 -23.82
N GLU A 81 -4.16 32.72 -24.79
CA GLU A 81 -4.48 32.61 -26.22
C GLU A 81 -5.06 31.24 -26.57
N LEU A 82 -4.52 30.15 -26.02
CA LEU A 82 -5.10 28.80 -26.14
C LEU A 82 -6.53 28.71 -25.59
N ARG A 83 -6.83 29.48 -24.55
CA ARG A 83 -8.16 29.52 -23.92
C ARG A 83 -9.14 30.38 -24.70
N ALA A 84 -8.66 31.44 -25.38
CA ALA A 84 -9.47 32.32 -26.21
C ALA A 84 -9.86 31.67 -27.55
N ALA A 85 -9.06 30.74 -28.07
CA ALA A 85 -9.36 29.99 -29.30
C ALA A 85 -10.45 28.90 -29.13
N GLN A 86 -10.93 28.65 -27.90
CA GLN A 86 -12.00 27.69 -27.60
C GLN A 86 -13.28 28.44 -27.20
N PRO A 87 -14.34 28.47 -28.03
CA PRO A 87 -15.62 29.04 -27.65
C PRO A 87 -16.42 28.00 -26.85
N SER A 88 -16.03 27.74 -25.60
CA SER A 88 -16.89 27.01 -24.64
C SER A 88 -16.52 27.35 -23.20
N PRO A 89 -17.50 27.64 -22.34
CA PRO A 89 -17.23 27.98 -20.95
C PRO A 89 -16.84 26.71 -20.19
N GLY A 90 -15.59 26.63 -19.73
CA GLY A 90 -15.23 25.60 -18.75
C GLY A 90 -13.82 25.06 -18.87
N SER A 91 -13.03 25.26 -17.82
CA SER A 91 -11.71 24.65 -17.62
C SER A 91 -11.81 23.11 -17.59
N PRO A 92 -11.01 22.35 -18.37
CA PRO A 92 -11.05 20.88 -18.35
C PRO A 92 -10.53 20.26 -17.04
N VAL A 93 -9.94 21.05 -16.14
CA VAL A 93 -9.33 20.53 -14.90
C VAL A 93 -10.21 20.74 -13.66
N LEU A 94 -11.19 21.65 -13.69
CA LEU A 94 -12.09 21.90 -12.54
C LEU A 94 -13.53 21.44 -12.75
N LEU A 95 -13.93 21.04 -13.96
CA LEU A 95 -15.27 20.47 -14.23
C LEU A 95 -15.32 18.94 -14.16
N ALA A 96 -14.22 18.25 -13.86
CA ALA A 96 -14.26 16.83 -13.51
C ALA A 96 -14.76 16.59 -12.06
N LEU A 97 -14.96 17.67 -11.30
CA LEU A 97 -15.65 17.67 -10.01
C LEU A 97 -17.03 18.32 -10.11
N GLU A 98 -17.67 18.28 -11.29
CA GLU A 98 -19.13 18.23 -11.29
C GLU A 98 -19.51 16.91 -10.60
N GLU A 99 -20.44 16.98 -9.64
CA GLU A 99 -21.04 15.85 -8.95
C GLU A 99 -21.73 14.91 -9.94
N SER A 100 -20.96 14.19 -10.75
CA SER A 100 -21.37 12.87 -11.19
C SER A 100 -21.70 12.12 -9.89
N PRO A 101 -22.90 11.53 -9.75
CA PRO A 101 -23.20 10.76 -8.55
C PRO A 101 -22.10 9.74 -8.44
N ALA A 102 -21.24 9.88 -7.42
CA ALA A 102 -19.98 9.14 -7.30
C ALA A 102 -20.24 7.72 -7.74
N ARG A 103 -19.66 7.31 -8.89
CA ARG A 103 -20.06 6.06 -9.57
C ARG A 103 -20.07 4.96 -8.54
N ARG A 104 -21.28 4.53 -8.17
CA ARG A 104 -21.47 3.62 -7.06
C ARG A 104 -20.85 2.30 -7.50
N LEU A 105 -19.86 1.79 -6.77
CA LEU A 105 -19.26 0.49 -7.06
C LEU A 105 -20.38 -0.55 -7.11
N ASP A 106 -20.59 -1.23 -8.24
CA ASP A 106 -21.74 -2.14 -8.40
C ASP A 106 -21.61 -3.41 -7.56
N GLN A 107 -20.40 -3.94 -7.48
CA GLN A 107 -20.07 -5.14 -6.71
C GLN A 107 -19.01 -4.79 -5.66
N ALA A 108 -19.35 -5.00 -4.40
CA ALA A 108 -18.44 -4.80 -3.29
C ALA A 108 -18.87 -5.72 -2.14
N PHE A 109 -17.96 -6.51 -1.59
CA PHE A 109 -18.30 -7.36 -0.45
C PHE A 109 -17.17 -7.45 0.56
N HIS A 110 -17.57 -7.66 1.81
CA HIS A 110 -16.70 -8.00 2.92
C HIS A 110 -17.37 -9.11 3.72
N CYS A 111 -16.73 -10.27 3.78
CA CYS A 111 -17.24 -11.46 4.45
C CYS A 111 -16.18 -12.06 5.38
N GLN A 112 -16.62 -12.80 6.39
CA GLN A 112 -15.78 -13.57 7.29
C GLN A 112 -16.34 -14.98 7.46
N LEU A 113 -15.50 -15.94 7.84
CA LEU A 113 -15.99 -17.28 8.19
C LEU A 113 -16.94 -17.20 9.41
N LYS A 114 -17.99 -18.03 9.41
CA LYS A 114 -18.89 -18.17 10.58
C LYS A 114 -18.18 -18.76 11.80
N GLY A 115 -17.16 -19.58 11.57
CA GLY A 115 -16.39 -20.23 12.62
C GLY A 115 -15.01 -20.66 12.12
N GLN A 116 -14.24 -21.26 13.02
CA GLN A 116 -12.94 -21.83 12.70
C GLN A 116 -13.11 -23.09 11.85
N VAL A 117 -12.18 -23.31 10.92
CA VAL A 117 -12.15 -24.51 10.06
C VAL A 117 -10.88 -25.28 10.38
N LEU A 118 -11.01 -26.55 10.73
CA LEU A 118 -9.88 -27.46 10.93
C LEU A 118 -9.39 -27.95 9.57
N VAL A 119 -8.08 -27.86 9.34
CA VAL A 119 -7.44 -28.27 8.08
C VAL A 119 -6.31 -29.23 8.40
N ASP A 120 -6.43 -30.46 7.90
CA ASP A 120 -5.42 -31.49 8.10
C ASP A 120 -4.17 -31.22 7.25
N LYS A 121 -3.02 -31.73 7.71
CA LYS A 121 -1.77 -31.64 6.94
C LYS A 121 -1.95 -32.26 5.55
N LYS A 122 -1.35 -31.62 4.54
CA LYS A 122 -1.35 -32.10 3.15
C LYS A 122 -2.75 -32.21 2.52
N THR A 123 -3.72 -31.48 3.04
CA THR A 123 -5.04 -31.37 2.44
C THR A 123 -5.21 -30.01 1.77
N LEU A 124 -6.11 -29.97 0.79
CA LEU A 124 -6.62 -28.73 0.21
C LEU A 124 -8.09 -28.64 0.62
N VAL A 125 -8.46 -27.52 1.23
CA VAL A 125 -9.81 -27.28 1.72
C VAL A 125 -10.32 -26.00 1.11
N GLU A 126 -11.48 -26.09 0.45
CA GLU A 126 -12.22 -24.92 0.00
C GLU A 126 -13.02 -24.36 1.20
N LEU A 127 -12.73 -23.11 1.56
CA LEU A 127 -13.40 -22.44 2.67
C LEU A 127 -14.85 -22.14 2.30
N GLN A 128 -15.77 -22.40 3.23
CA GLN A 128 -17.22 -22.26 3.05
C GLN A 128 -17.85 -21.68 4.33
N ASN A 129 -19.16 -21.46 4.31
CA ASN A 129 -19.93 -20.97 5.46
C ASN A 129 -19.47 -19.59 5.94
N PHE A 130 -19.46 -18.63 5.02
CA PHE A 130 -19.19 -17.23 5.32
C PHE A 130 -20.44 -16.50 5.84
N GLN A 131 -20.21 -15.34 6.43
CA GLN A 131 -21.21 -14.39 6.88
C GLN A 131 -20.73 -12.96 6.65
N GLN A 132 -21.66 -12.04 6.52
CA GLN A 132 -21.35 -10.61 6.58
C GLN A 132 -21.04 -10.23 8.04
N PRO A 133 -19.87 -9.66 8.36
CA PRO A 133 -19.58 -9.17 9.70
C PRO A 133 -20.58 -8.08 10.08
N LEU A 134 -21.05 -8.06 11.32
CA LEU A 134 -21.91 -6.98 11.84
C LEU A 134 -21.12 -5.72 12.24
N ALA A 135 -19.81 -5.71 12.01
CA ALA A 135 -18.93 -4.60 12.35
C ALA A 135 -19.17 -3.38 11.46
N LYS A 136 -18.92 -2.18 12.02
CA LYS A 136 -18.92 -0.92 11.26
C LYS A 136 -17.90 -1.01 10.11
N GLY A 137 -18.32 -0.66 8.90
CA GLY A 137 -17.49 -0.74 7.71
C GLY A 137 -17.56 -2.08 6.97
N SER A 138 -18.34 -3.05 7.47
CA SER A 138 -18.77 -4.19 6.63
C SER A 138 -19.71 -3.72 5.52
N PHE A 139 -19.62 -4.37 4.37
CA PHE A 139 -20.49 -4.08 3.24
C PHE A 139 -20.74 -5.36 2.47
N LEU A 140 -21.96 -5.51 1.96
CA LEU A 140 -22.31 -6.51 0.98
C LEU A 140 -23.20 -5.81 -0.04
N ARG A 141 -22.69 -5.67 -1.26
CA ARG A 141 -23.33 -4.95 -2.35
C ARG A 141 -23.27 -5.80 -3.60
N GLY A 142 -24.43 -5.88 -4.25
CA GLY A 142 -24.65 -6.80 -5.35
C GLY A 142 -25.07 -8.18 -4.85
N SER A 143 -25.31 -9.08 -5.80
CA SER A 143 -25.76 -10.46 -5.57
C SER A 143 -24.76 -11.50 -6.06
N GLY A 144 -23.55 -11.08 -6.43
CA GLY A 144 -22.55 -11.97 -7.02
C GLY A 144 -21.92 -12.94 -6.01
N LEU A 145 -21.86 -12.59 -4.73
CA LEU A 145 -21.26 -13.43 -3.69
C LEU A 145 -22.29 -14.36 -3.05
N ASP A 146 -22.06 -15.66 -3.14
CA ASP A 146 -22.75 -16.66 -2.33
C ASP A 146 -21.98 -16.90 -1.02
N LEU A 147 -22.56 -16.50 0.11
CA LEU A 147 -21.97 -16.66 1.43
C LEU A 147 -21.89 -18.13 1.89
N ALA A 148 -22.76 -19.01 1.40
CA ALA A 148 -22.72 -20.42 1.80
C ALA A 148 -21.49 -21.11 1.21
N THR A 149 -21.23 -20.89 -0.07
CA THR A 149 -20.11 -21.52 -0.79
C THR A 149 -18.83 -20.68 -0.81
N GLY A 150 -18.92 -19.38 -0.54
CA GLY A 150 -17.79 -18.45 -0.67
C GLY A 150 -17.46 -18.08 -2.12
N ARG A 151 -18.30 -18.46 -3.09
CA ARG A 151 -18.07 -18.20 -4.51
C ARG A 151 -18.63 -16.85 -4.92
N PHE A 152 -17.81 -16.08 -5.63
CA PHE A 152 -18.23 -14.84 -6.28
C PHE A 152 -18.40 -15.07 -7.78
N THR A 153 -19.57 -14.73 -8.31
CA THR A 153 -19.85 -14.69 -9.74
C THR A 153 -19.89 -13.23 -10.18
N ALA A 154 -18.97 -12.86 -11.06
CA ALA A 154 -18.94 -11.52 -11.64
C ALA A 154 -20.19 -11.32 -12.53
N PRO A 155 -21.03 -10.30 -12.28
CA PRO A 155 -22.18 -10.03 -13.13
C PRO A 155 -21.80 -9.42 -14.49
N VAL A 156 -20.61 -8.82 -14.57
CA VAL A 156 -20.07 -8.18 -15.77
C VAL A 156 -18.58 -8.53 -15.86
N GLY A 157 -18.11 -8.84 -17.07
CA GLY A 157 -16.68 -9.06 -17.31
C GLY A 157 -15.86 -7.81 -16.98
N GLY A 158 -14.72 -7.98 -16.31
CA GLY A 158 -13.89 -6.87 -15.87
C GLY A 158 -12.76 -7.28 -14.92
N ILE A 159 -12.06 -6.27 -14.41
CA ILE A 159 -10.98 -6.45 -13.43
C ILE A 159 -11.55 -6.24 -12.03
N TYR A 160 -11.41 -7.25 -11.18
CA TYR A 160 -11.90 -7.25 -9.81
C TYR A 160 -10.73 -7.32 -8.84
N GLN A 161 -10.81 -6.54 -7.76
CA GLN A 161 -9.83 -6.57 -6.68
C GLN A 161 -10.30 -7.50 -5.57
N PHE A 162 -9.45 -8.48 -5.22
CA PHE A 162 -9.70 -9.41 -4.14
C PHE A 162 -8.66 -9.23 -3.04
N SER A 163 -9.12 -9.36 -1.80
CA SER A 163 -8.25 -9.41 -0.63
C SER A 163 -8.80 -10.37 0.42
N ALA A 164 -7.90 -11.07 1.12
CA ALA A 164 -8.24 -11.99 2.19
C ALA A 164 -7.18 -11.92 3.30
N ASN A 165 -7.66 -11.82 4.54
CA ASN A 165 -6.85 -11.99 5.74
C ASN A 165 -7.20 -13.33 6.38
N VAL A 166 -6.27 -14.28 6.39
CA VAL A 166 -6.49 -15.62 6.94
C VAL A 166 -5.67 -15.76 8.22
N HIS A 167 -6.35 -15.92 9.34
CA HIS A 167 -5.74 -16.20 10.63
C HIS A 167 -5.59 -17.71 10.82
N ILE A 168 -4.37 -18.17 11.08
CA ILE A 168 -4.03 -19.59 11.18
C ILE A 168 -3.49 -19.84 12.59
N ASP A 169 -4.14 -20.75 13.31
CA ASP A 169 -3.65 -21.32 14.56
C ASP A 169 -2.97 -22.66 14.27
N HIS A 170 -1.67 -22.75 14.54
CA HIS A 170 -0.88 -23.98 14.39
C HIS A 170 -0.33 -24.50 15.71
N SER A 171 -0.95 -24.13 16.83
CA SER A 171 -0.51 -24.49 18.18
C SER A 171 -0.51 -26.01 18.42
N GLU A 172 -1.52 -26.74 17.96
CA GLU A 172 -1.58 -28.21 18.06
C GLU A 172 -0.49 -28.92 17.25
N LEU A 173 -0.18 -28.37 16.07
CA LEU A 173 0.87 -28.87 15.20
C LEU A 173 2.27 -28.68 15.79
N ARG A 174 2.47 -27.55 16.48
CA ARG A 174 3.70 -27.26 17.22
C ARG A 174 3.85 -28.17 18.43
N SER A 175 2.81 -28.33 19.25
CA SER A 175 2.90 -29.07 20.51
C SER A 175 3.26 -30.55 20.31
N ARG A 176 2.85 -31.13 19.18
CA ARG A 176 3.18 -32.51 18.79
C ARG A 176 4.54 -32.67 18.10
N ALA A 177 5.39 -31.65 18.12
CA ALA A 177 6.75 -31.61 17.53
C ALA A 177 6.82 -31.98 16.03
N ALA A 178 5.72 -31.90 15.30
CA ALA A 178 5.59 -32.47 13.96
C ALA A 178 5.92 -31.50 12.81
N LEU A 179 6.25 -30.23 13.10
CA LEU A 179 6.50 -29.22 12.07
C LEU A 179 7.93 -29.29 11.54
N ARG A 180 8.06 -29.45 10.23
CA ARG A 180 9.36 -29.40 9.54
C ARG A 180 9.64 -27.99 9.06
N ALA A 181 10.92 -27.65 8.87
CA ALA A 181 11.36 -26.37 8.29
C ALA A 181 10.87 -26.10 6.84
N ARG A 182 10.16 -27.06 6.23
CA ARG A 182 9.55 -26.93 4.89
C ARG A 182 8.03 -27.01 4.92
N ASP A 183 7.43 -27.15 6.11
CA ASP A 183 5.98 -27.15 6.23
C ASP A 183 5.50 -25.72 5.96
N ALA A 184 4.65 -25.57 4.94
CA ALA A 184 4.10 -24.30 4.50
C ALA A 184 2.59 -24.41 4.31
N VAL A 185 1.88 -23.31 4.54
CA VAL A 185 0.49 -23.14 4.14
C VAL A 185 0.46 -22.33 2.85
N ARG A 186 -0.37 -22.78 1.91
CA ARG A 186 -0.67 -22.06 0.67
C ARG A 186 -2.12 -21.57 0.77
N VAL A 187 -2.33 -20.26 0.59
CA VAL A 187 -3.66 -19.65 0.55
C VAL A 187 -3.88 -19.13 -0.85
N LEU A 188 -5.02 -19.49 -1.44
CA LEU A 188 -5.35 -19.18 -2.83
C LEU A 188 -6.75 -18.59 -2.97
N ILE A 189 -6.91 -17.68 -3.93
CA ILE A 189 -8.21 -17.21 -4.44
C ILE A 189 -8.26 -17.62 -5.91
N CYS A 190 -9.17 -18.51 -6.29
CA CYS A 190 -9.13 -19.19 -7.60
C CYS A 190 -10.38 -18.89 -8.43
N ILE A 191 -10.21 -18.84 -9.74
CA ILE A 191 -11.30 -18.80 -10.72
C ILE A 191 -11.75 -20.25 -10.95
N GLU A 192 -13.06 -20.52 -10.83
CA GLU A 192 -13.65 -21.85 -11.11
C GLU A 192 -13.00 -23.03 -10.35
N SER A 193 -12.42 -22.78 -9.16
CA SER A 193 -11.60 -23.76 -8.42
C SER A 193 -10.35 -24.26 -9.17
N LEU A 194 -9.96 -23.61 -10.26
CA LEU A 194 -8.74 -23.88 -11.02
C LEU A 194 -7.58 -23.06 -10.45
N CYS A 195 -6.92 -23.60 -9.43
CA CYS A 195 -5.82 -22.95 -8.73
C CYS A 195 -4.44 -23.18 -9.39
N HIS A 196 -4.32 -22.81 -10.67
CA HIS A 196 -3.08 -22.90 -11.45
C HIS A 196 -2.42 -21.53 -11.64
N ARG A 197 -1.19 -21.51 -12.19
CA ARG A 197 -0.52 -20.26 -12.53
C ARG A 197 -1.40 -19.45 -13.50
N HIS A 198 -1.57 -18.17 -13.18
CA HIS A 198 -2.37 -17.18 -13.92
C HIS A 198 -3.90 -17.23 -13.74
N THR A 199 -4.46 -18.23 -13.03
CA THR A 199 -5.92 -18.31 -12.75
C THR A 199 -6.23 -18.24 -11.25
N SER A 200 -5.24 -17.85 -10.43
CA SER A 200 -5.41 -17.65 -9.00
C SER A 200 -4.46 -16.62 -8.42
N LEU A 201 -4.88 -15.95 -7.36
CA LEU A 201 -3.98 -15.26 -6.44
C LEU A 201 -3.43 -16.29 -5.43
N GLU A 202 -2.13 -16.28 -5.19
CA GLU A 202 -1.47 -17.25 -4.32
C GLU A 202 -0.47 -16.57 -3.39
N VAL A 203 -0.48 -16.97 -2.12
CA VAL A 203 0.58 -16.67 -1.15
C VAL A 203 0.95 -17.93 -0.40
N ILE A 204 2.26 -18.11 -0.19
CA ILE A 204 2.83 -19.24 0.55
C ILE A 204 3.51 -18.69 1.80
N ALA A 205 3.19 -19.24 2.97
CA ALA A 205 3.82 -18.90 4.23
C ALA A 205 4.31 -20.15 4.97
N GLY A 206 5.51 -20.10 5.54
CA GLY A 206 6.06 -21.17 6.37
C GLY A 206 5.38 -21.25 7.74
N LEU A 207 5.26 -22.46 8.30
CA LEU A 207 4.70 -22.69 9.65
C LEU A 207 5.74 -22.56 10.78
N GLU A 208 6.99 -22.23 10.46
CA GLU A 208 8.09 -22.10 11.44
C GLU A 208 7.99 -20.86 12.34
N SER A 209 6.97 -20.00 12.15
CA SER A 209 6.73 -18.85 13.02
C SER A 209 6.74 -19.27 14.49
N ASN A 210 7.34 -18.46 15.37
CA ASN A 210 7.32 -18.66 16.83
C ASN A 210 5.99 -18.29 17.50
N SER A 211 5.08 -17.63 16.78
CA SER A 211 3.74 -17.34 17.28
C SER A 211 2.86 -18.59 17.27
N LYS A 212 1.83 -18.65 18.13
CA LYS A 212 0.79 -19.70 18.07
C LYS A 212 -0.17 -19.47 16.91
N ILE A 213 -0.44 -18.18 16.64
CA ILE A 213 -1.34 -17.71 15.58
C ILE A 213 -0.54 -16.76 14.70
N PHE A 214 -0.70 -16.87 13.39
CA PHE A 214 -0.17 -15.91 12.43
C PHE A 214 -1.23 -15.60 11.35
N THR A 215 -1.01 -14.52 10.62
CA THR A 215 -1.95 -14.05 9.59
C THR A 215 -1.26 -14.10 8.23
N ILE A 216 -1.94 -14.68 7.25
CA ILE A 216 -1.56 -14.60 5.84
C ILE A 216 -2.46 -13.57 5.17
N TYR A 217 -1.86 -12.63 4.45
CA TYR A 217 -2.57 -11.65 3.63
C TYR A 217 -2.41 -12.01 2.16
N VAL A 218 -3.54 -12.22 1.47
CA VAL A 218 -3.60 -12.43 0.01
C VAL A 218 -4.32 -11.24 -0.60
N HIS A 219 -3.75 -10.63 -1.63
CA HIS A 219 -4.35 -9.50 -2.31
C HIS A 219 -3.88 -9.46 -3.77
N GLY A 220 -4.77 -9.04 -4.67
CA GLY A 220 -4.44 -8.80 -6.05
C GLY A 220 -5.65 -8.51 -6.91
N LEU A 221 -5.41 -8.45 -8.21
CA LEU A 221 -6.43 -8.23 -9.23
C LEU A 221 -6.65 -9.52 -10.01
N LEU A 222 -7.91 -9.83 -10.29
CA LEU A 222 -8.31 -10.94 -11.17
C LEU A 222 -9.21 -10.39 -12.28
N GLN A 223 -8.93 -10.78 -13.52
CA GLN A 223 -9.84 -10.53 -14.63
C GLN A 223 -10.87 -11.66 -14.66
N LEU A 224 -12.16 -11.30 -14.60
CA LEU A 224 -13.28 -12.22 -14.65
C LEU A 224 -14.11 -11.93 -15.91
N GLN A 225 -14.77 -12.96 -16.44
CA GLN A 225 -15.59 -12.88 -17.65
C GLN A 225 -16.99 -13.44 -17.37
#